data_AF-A0A7K1U4P9-F1
#
_entry.id   AF-A0A7K1U4P9-F1
#
_cell.length_a   1.000
_cell.length_b   1.000
_cell.length_c   1.000
_cell.angle_alpha   90.00
_cell.angle_beta   90.00
_cell.angle_gamma   90.00
#
_symmetry.space_group_name_H-M   'P 1'
#
loop_
_entity.id
_entity.type
_entity.pdbx_description
1 polymer ?
#
loop_
_entity_poly.entity_id
_entity_poly.type
_entity_poly.pdbx_seq_one_letter_code
_entity_poly.pdbx_strand_id
1 'polypeptide(L)'
;MKKMINPVAKTVCGIMLILFLFAGCSKNEANFDESLTGPPEKNEIAAVAASSAEVVKIGDNYRASVNGTQVYLGTDYIASINAAIAGLTPNRTTKEWVTIKNSGSSGNSGGAVKSVTLRSYTGLDFSNTTFTCNSNDLLIVPVLADRKTEIEVKNLKVAGNPRYGIWFKGCTNMVISNITMNLTNGSGQFGLGIRVDHSTAATSNLIINGNINITGGDMSIETYGLDGFNIGNVTTSNNYGCGVLLNQSKNGTVGTVTGNYNCNGGGYATFRVANNNGPNVTCTKVYSRNSGRGFFSVSGSNGTTVNTVDIANSTSHGIFLEDASNTKVNGGTVSGGNPNVQHVRTSSCTTKVNGQTYTAANGKW
;
A
#
# COMPACT_ATOMS: atom_id res chain seq x y z
N MET A 1 41.11 16.72 -28.66
CA MET A 1 41.00 18.11 -29.16
C MET A 1 41.59 19.06 -28.12
N LYS A 2 42.30 20.12 -28.53
CA LYS A 2 42.96 21.07 -27.62
C LYS A 2 41.94 21.99 -26.94
N LYS A 3 42.08 22.24 -25.63
CA LYS A 3 41.72 23.52 -24.98
C LYS A 3 42.70 23.85 -23.86
N MET A 4 43.39 24.97 -24.02
CA MET A 4 44.03 25.75 -22.96
C MET A 4 43.70 27.23 -23.25
N ILE A 5 43.99 28.10 -22.27
CA ILE A 5 43.88 29.58 -22.25
C ILE A 5 42.68 30.10 -21.43
N ASN A 6 42.97 30.35 -20.15
CA ASN A 6 42.49 31.48 -19.31
C ASN A 6 43.30 32.75 -19.70
N PRO A 7 43.01 34.03 -19.29
CA PRO A 7 42.62 34.43 -17.92
C PRO A 7 41.79 35.75 -17.78
N VAL A 8 41.87 36.36 -16.57
CA VAL A 8 41.44 37.72 -16.14
C VAL A 8 39.93 37.87 -15.79
N ALA A 9 39.43 38.16 -14.59
CA ALA A 9 39.86 38.75 -13.30
C ALA A 9 39.37 40.21 -13.03
N LYS A 10 39.13 40.49 -11.72
CA LYS A 10 38.84 41.77 -11.01
C LYS A 10 37.39 42.00 -10.55
N THR A 11 37.11 41.87 -9.24
CA THR A 11 36.96 42.92 -8.16
C THR A 11 35.64 43.71 -8.29
N VAL A 12 34.88 44.09 -7.23
CA VAL A 12 35.17 44.36 -5.80
C VAL A 12 33.98 43.93 -4.89
N CYS A 13 34.21 43.72 -3.58
CA CYS A 13 33.15 43.75 -2.56
C CYS A 13 33.57 44.69 -1.41
N GLY A 14 32.76 45.71 -1.11
CA GLY A 14 33.06 46.76 -0.13
C GLY A 14 32.44 46.50 1.24
N ILE A 15 33.22 46.68 2.29
CA ILE A 15 32.76 46.74 3.68
C ILE A 15 32.36 48.19 3.98
N MET A 16 31.24 48.42 4.67
CA MET A 16 31.01 49.70 5.34
C MET A 16 30.44 49.50 6.74
N LEU A 17 31.23 49.88 7.72
CA LEU A 17 30.90 49.94 9.14
C LEU A 17 30.51 51.40 9.45
N ILE A 18 29.41 51.63 10.16
CA ILE A 18 29.10 52.95 10.73
C ILE A 18 28.81 52.80 12.22
N LEU A 19 29.57 53.56 13.00
CA LEU A 19 29.48 53.71 14.45
C LEU A 19 29.29 55.19 14.73
N PHE A 20 28.36 55.57 15.61
CA PHE A 20 28.34 56.91 16.21
C PHE A 20 28.02 56.83 17.71
N LEU A 21 28.52 57.82 18.45
CA LEU A 21 28.75 57.82 19.90
C LEU A 21 28.01 58.98 20.60
N PHE A 22 28.06 58.93 21.94
CA PHE A 22 27.76 59.98 22.92
C PHE A 22 26.27 60.30 23.20
N ALA A 23 25.85 60.68 24.42
CA ALA A 23 26.38 60.47 25.78
C ALA A 23 25.40 61.03 26.83
N GLY A 24 25.46 60.51 28.07
CA GLY A 24 25.30 61.36 29.27
C GLY A 24 24.02 61.26 30.11
N CYS A 25 24.26 61.32 31.43
CA CYS A 25 23.38 61.80 32.52
C CYS A 25 22.37 60.86 33.23
N SER A 26 22.84 60.42 34.41
CA SER A 26 22.16 60.40 35.74
C SER A 26 20.81 59.71 35.92
N LYS A 27 20.82 58.75 36.86
CA LYS A 27 19.64 58.20 37.53
C LYS A 27 18.82 59.28 38.24
N ASN A 28 17.50 59.15 38.19
CA ASN A 28 16.62 59.45 39.32
C ASN A 28 15.51 58.38 39.32
N GLU A 29 15.27 57.76 40.48
CA GLU A 29 14.20 56.78 40.67
C GLU A 29 12.95 57.49 41.22
N ALA A 30 11.77 57.13 40.71
CA ALA A 30 10.58 56.72 41.49
C ALA A 30 9.24 57.03 40.77
N ASN A 31 8.37 56.01 40.76
CA ASN A 31 6.90 56.02 40.61
C ASN A 31 6.24 56.90 39.54
N PHE A 32 5.73 56.24 38.50
CA PHE A 32 4.36 56.50 38.00
C PHE A 32 3.64 55.21 37.62
N ASP A 33 2.53 54.99 38.34
CA ASP A 33 1.28 54.24 38.03
C ASP A 33 1.28 52.98 37.14
N GLU A 34 0.77 51.88 37.70
CA GLU A 34 0.36 50.70 36.93
C GLU A 34 -1.06 50.89 36.38
N SER A 35 -1.23 51.10 35.08
CA SER A 35 -2.25 50.41 34.26
C SER A 35 -2.23 50.84 32.78
N LEU A 36 -2.89 50.04 31.93
CA LEU A 36 -3.24 50.34 30.53
C LEU A 36 -2.11 50.24 29.47
N THR A 37 -1.35 49.15 29.47
CA THR A 37 -1.00 48.50 28.20
C THR A 37 -1.31 47.00 28.27
N GLY A 38 -2.29 46.56 27.49
CA GLY A 38 -2.56 45.13 27.31
C GLY A 38 -1.45 44.47 26.48
N PRO A 39 -1.14 43.18 26.67
CA PRO A 39 -0.18 42.48 25.83
C PRO A 39 -0.67 42.46 24.37
N PRO A 40 0.25 42.50 23.38
CA PRO A 40 -0.13 42.45 21.98
C PRO A 40 -0.89 41.15 21.70
N GLU A 41 -2.02 41.26 20.99
CA GLU A 41 -2.82 40.10 20.59
C GLU A 41 -1.94 39.11 19.85
N LYS A 42 -1.93 37.86 20.33
CA LYS A 42 -1.43 36.76 19.54
C LYS A 42 -2.33 36.65 18.33
N ASN A 43 -1.78 36.83 17.13
CA ASN A 43 -2.41 36.37 15.91
C ASN A 43 -2.54 34.85 15.99
N GLU A 44 -3.65 34.37 16.55
CA GLU A 44 -4.06 32.99 16.43
C GLU A 44 -4.33 32.74 14.96
N ILE A 45 -3.42 31.99 14.32
CA ILE A 45 -3.64 31.48 12.97
C ILE A 45 -4.87 30.58 13.08
N ALA A 46 -6.02 31.11 12.65
CA ALA A 46 -7.29 30.41 12.72
C ALA A 46 -7.12 29.02 12.10
N ALA A 47 -7.39 27.99 12.90
CA ALA A 47 -7.28 26.61 12.45
C ALA A 47 -8.25 26.42 11.27
N VAL A 48 -7.70 26.34 10.06
CA VAL A 48 -8.48 26.09 8.85
C VAL A 48 -9.19 24.76 9.05
N ALA A 49 -10.51 24.79 9.15
CA ALA A 49 -11.31 23.59 9.35
C ALA A 49 -11.00 22.59 8.23
N ALA A 50 -10.69 21.34 8.62
CA ALA A 50 -10.30 20.30 7.67
C ALA A 50 -11.38 20.15 6.59
N SER A 51 -10.98 20.30 5.33
CA SER A 51 -11.91 20.21 4.21
C SER A 51 -12.44 18.79 4.08
N SER A 52 -13.74 18.69 3.81
CA SER A 52 -14.39 17.42 3.49
C SER A 52 -15.00 17.50 2.11
N ALA A 53 -14.82 16.43 1.34
CA ALA A 53 -15.38 16.31 0.01
C ALA A 53 -16.32 15.11 -0.08
N GLU A 54 -17.34 15.23 -0.93
CA GLU A 54 -18.25 14.13 -1.24
C GLU A 54 -18.43 13.96 -2.75
N VAL A 55 -18.70 12.72 -3.16
CA VAL A 55 -19.12 12.37 -4.52
C VAL A 55 -20.44 11.61 -4.44
N VAL A 56 -21.47 12.14 -5.10
CA VAL A 56 -22.83 11.59 -5.15
C VAL A 56 -23.30 11.45 -6.61
N LYS A 57 -24.17 10.49 -6.89
CA LYS A 57 -24.81 10.33 -8.20
C LYS A 57 -26.15 11.08 -8.25
N ILE A 58 -26.43 11.79 -9.34
CA ILE A 58 -27.62 12.61 -9.58
C ILE A 58 -28.07 12.41 -11.04
N GLY A 59 -29.17 11.68 -11.24
CA GLY A 59 -29.50 11.15 -12.57
C GLY A 59 -28.33 10.31 -13.08
N ASP A 60 -27.85 10.59 -14.29
CA ASP A 60 -26.68 9.92 -14.87
C ASP A 60 -25.33 10.58 -14.53
N ASN A 61 -25.34 11.78 -13.92
CA ASN A 61 -24.14 12.51 -13.55
C ASN A 61 -23.65 12.12 -12.16
N TYR A 62 -22.35 12.30 -11.92
CA TYR A 62 -21.76 12.41 -10.59
C TYR A 62 -21.55 13.89 -10.28
N ARG A 63 -21.96 14.33 -9.10
CA ARG A 63 -21.62 15.63 -8.52
C ARG A 63 -20.54 15.42 -7.47
N ALA A 64 -19.45 16.17 -7.59
CA ALA A 64 -18.47 16.29 -6.51
C ALA A 64 -18.59 17.66 -5.86
N SER A 65 -18.57 17.69 -4.53
CA SER A 65 -18.59 18.92 -3.74
C SER A 65 -17.48 18.90 -2.69
N VAL A 66 -16.91 20.08 -2.38
CA VAL A 66 -15.98 20.29 -1.26
C VAL A 66 -16.55 21.39 -0.38
N ASN A 67 -16.70 21.11 0.92
CA ASN A 67 -17.30 22.01 1.91
C ASN A 67 -18.66 22.59 1.43
N GLY A 68 -19.49 21.75 0.79
CA GLY A 68 -20.79 22.12 0.20
C GLY A 68 -20.72 22.69 -1.22
N THR A 69 -19.61 23.30 -1.64
CA THR A 69 -19.45 23.92 -2.96
C THR A 69 -19.21 22.85 -4.04
N GLN A 70 -19.99 22.87 -5.12
CA GLN A 70 -19.81 21.97 -6.25
C GLN A 70 -18.49 22.27 -7.00
N VAL A 71 -17.64 21.25 -7.15
CA VAL A 71 -16.37 21.31 -7.92
C VAL A 71 -16.41 20.48 -9.21
N TYR A 72 -17.40 19.60 -9.37
CA TYR A 72 -17.62 18.84 -10.60
C TYR A 72 -19.09 18.45 -10.76
N LEU A 73 -19.56 18.42 -12.01
CA LEU A 73 -20.81 17.79 -12.42
C LEU A 73 -20.62 17.20 -13.82
N GLY A 74 -20.82 15.89 -13.98
CA GLY A 74 -20.65 15.20 -15.26
C GLY A 74 -20.70 13.68 -15.13
N THR A 75 -20.64 12.95 -16.24
CA THR A 75 -20.85 11.49 -16.27
C THR A 75 -19.61 10.65 -15.92
N ASP A 76 -18.41 11.23 -15.86
CA ASP A 76 -17.18 10.48 -15.57
C ASP A 76 -16.95 10.34 -14.04
N TYR A 77 -17.16 9.12 -13.56
CA TYR A 77 -16.99 8.73 -12.17
C TYR A 77 -15.57 9.03 -11.64
N ILE A 78 -14.53 8.68 -12.41
CA ILE A 78 -13.13 8.87 -12.02
C ILE A 78 -12.79 10.37 -11.97
N ALA A 79 -13.26 11.14 -12.96
CA ALA A 79 -13.07 12.58 -12.99
C ALA A 79 -13.73 13.27 -11.78
N SER A 80 -14.94 12.84 -11.38
CA SER A 80 -15.63 13.39 -10.21
C SER A 80 -14.84 13.20 -8.91
N ILE A 81 -14.25 12.02 -8.69
CA ILE A 81 -13.44 11.74 -7.50
C ILE A 81 -12.11 12.50 -7.57
N ASN A 82 -11.46 12.57 -8.74
CA ASN A 82 -10.23 13.35 -8.91
C ASN A 82 -10.47 14.86 -8.68
N ALA A 83 -11.62 15.39 -9.08
CA ALA A 83 -12.02 16.78 -8.81
C ALA A 83 -12.24 17.02 -7.31
N ALA A 84 -12.89 16.10 -6.60
CA ALA A 84 -12.98 16.15 -5.13
C ALA A 84 -11.60 16.18 -4.46
N ILE A 85 -10.68 15.27 -4.84
CA ILE A 85 -9.30 15.22 -4.31
C ILE A 85 -8.52 16.50 -4.66
N ALA A 86 -8.89 17.22 -5.73
CA ALA A 86 -8.27 18.48 -6.17
C ALA A 86 -8.82 19.72 -5.44
N GLY A 87 -10.07 19.70 -4.99
CA GLY A 87 -10.63 20.78 -4.17
C GLY A 87 -10.23 20.72 -2.69
N LEU A 88 -9.70 19.59 -2.20
CA LEU A 88 -9.12 19.46 -0.85
C LEU A 88 -7.91 20.40 -0.65
N THR A 89 -7.67 20.81 0.59
CA THR A 89 -6.72 21.87 0.98
C THR A 89 -5.29 21.61 0.45
N PRO A 90 -4.70 22.52 -0.36
CA PRO A 90 -3.34 22.37 -0.86
C PRO A 90 -2.30 22.30 0.26
N ASN A 91 -1.22 21.52 0.05
CA ASN A 91 -0.08 21.41 0.97
C ASN A 91 -0.43 20.99 2.43
N ARG A 92 -1.61 20.43 2.65
CA ARG A 92 -2.06 19.89 3.94
C ARG A 92 -1.04 18.92 4.57
N THR A 93 -0.94 18.98 5.90
CA THR A 93 -0.16 18.08 6.76
C THR A 93 -1.05 17.24 7.69
N THR A 94 -2.36 17.36 7.55
CA THR A 94 -3.39 16.58 8.25
C THR A 94 -4.29 15.91 7.23
N LYS A 95 -4.78 14.69 7.54
CA LYS A 95 -5.53 13.86 6.60
C LYS A 95 -6.95 14.41 6.37
N GLU A 96 -7.23 14.81 5.13
CA GLU A 96 -8.56 15.20 4.67
C GLU A 96 -9.23 14.07 3.88
N TRP A 97 -10.56 14.12 3.76
CA TRP A 97 -11.36 12.99 3.30
C TRP A 97 -12.22 13.29 2.08
N VAL A 98 -12.26 12.34 1.13
CA VAL A 98 -13.31 12.24 0.11
C VAL A 98 -14.21 11.05 0.43
N THR A 99 -15.52 11.30 0.54
CA THR A 99 -16.54 10.26 0.75
C THR A 99 -17.30 10.01 -0.54
N ILE A 100 -17.14 8.82 -1.13
CA ILE A 100 -17.83 8.39 -2.34
C ILE A 100 -19.06 7.58 -1.93
N LYS A 101 -20.25 8.11 -2.23
CA LYS A 101 -21.54 7.60 -1.70
C LYS A 101 -22.33 6.73 -2.69
N ASN A 102 -21.90 6.64 -3.95
CA ASN A 102 -22.56 5.83 -4.97
C ASN A 102 -21.54 5.04 -5.80
N SER A 103 -21.91 3.81 -6.16
CA SER A 103 -21.15 2.98 -7.11
C SER A 103 -21.05 3.65 -8.48
N GLY A 104 -19.97 3.37 -9.20
CA GLY A 104 -19.73 3.93 -10.52
C GLY A 104 -18.82 3.08 -11.38
N SER A 105 -18.70 3.46 -12.66
CA SER A 105 -17.99 2.70 -13.69
C SER A 105 -16.78 3.48 -14.19
N SER A 106 -15.70 2.77 -14.54
CA SER A 106 -14.47 3.38 -15.05
C SER A 106 -14.63 4.14 -16.37
N GLY A 107 -15.54 3.65 -17.22
CA GLY A 107 -15.53 3.96 -18.65
C GLY A 107 -14.27 3.42 -19.32
N ASN A 108 -13.99 3.91 -20.53
CA ASN A 108 -12.76 3.64 -21.25
C ASN A 108 -11.60 4.50 -20.70
N SER A 109 -10.38 3.96 -20.75
CA SER A 109 -9.13 4.61 -20.35
C SER A 109 -8.57 5.59 -21.38
N GLY A 110 -8.98 5.46 -22.65
CA GLY A 110 -8.44 6.21 -23.78
C GLY A 110 -7.09 5.69 -24.28
N GLY A 111 -6.65 4.50 -23.84
CA GLY A 111 -5.35 3.93 -24.21
C GLY A 111 -4.18 4.36 -23.33
N ALA A 112 -4.44 5.05 -22.22
CA ALA A 112 -3.47 5.43 -21.20
C ALA A 112 -3.98 5.01 -19.80
N VAL A 113 -3.13 4.99 -18.77
CA VAL A 113 -3.58 4.61 -17.40
C VAL A 113 -4.59 5.62 -16.88
N LYS A 114 -5.82 5.17 -16.60
CA LYS A 114 -6.91 5.98 -16.04
C LYS A 114 -7.18 5.54 -14.60
N SER A 115 -7.16 6.49 -13.67
CA SER A 115 -7.20 6.18 -12.24
C SER A 115 -7.76 7.31 -11.38
N VAL A 116 -8.24 6.97 -10.18
CA VAL A 116 -8.35 7.94 -9.08
C VAL A 116 -6.96 8.12 -8.49
N THR A 117 -6.39 9.31 -8.59
CA THR A 117 -5.01 9.60 -8.17
C THR A 117 -4.99 10.33 -6.83
N LEU A 118 -4.42 9.67 -5.82
CA LEU A 118 -4.27 10.21 -4.47
C LEU A 118 -3.19 11.31 -4.36
N ARG A 119 -3.46 12.27 -3.47
CA ARG A 119 -2.48 13.21 -2.92
C ARG A 119 -2.05 12.74 -1.53
N SER A 120 -0.95 13.27 -0.99
CA SER A 120 -0.56 12.99 0.40
C SER A 120 -1.65 13.49 1.36
N TYR A 121 -1.71 12.92 2.57
CA TYR A 121 -2.68 13.29 3.60
C TYR A 121 -4.13 13.23 3.08
N THR A 122 -4.50 12.13 2.42
CA THR A 122 -5.81 11.95 1.80
C THR A 122 -6.39 10.59 2.15
N GLY A 123 -7.60 10.58 2.71
CA GLY A 123 -8.43 9.39 2.86
C GLY A 123 -9.52 9.33 1.78
N LEU A 124 -9.74 8.15 1.19
CA LEU A 124 -10.93 7.84 0.40
C LEU A 124 -11.80 6.86 1.18
N ASP A 125 -13.04 7.25 1.47
CA ASP A 125 -14.08 6.35 1.96
C ASP A 125 -15.05 6.04 0.84
N PHE A 126 -15.02 4.81 0.34
CA PHE A 126 -15.94 4.36 -0.71
C PHE A 126 -17.32 3.94 -0.18
N SER A 127 -17.61 4.08 1.12
CA SER A 127 -18.95 3.85 1.71
C SER A 127 -19.58 2.49 1.34
N ASN A 128 -18.76 1.45 1.14
CA ASN A 128 -19.17 0.11 0.65
C ASN A 128 -19.76 0.07 -0.78
N THR A 129 -19.44 1.08 -1.60
CA THR A 129 -19.81 1.17 -3.01
C THR A 129 -18.86 0.36 -3.90
N THR A 130 -19.31 0.09 -5.13
CA THR A 130 -18.56 -0.67 -6.14
C THR A 130 -17.97 0.24 -7.19
N PHE A 131 -16.66 0.14 -7.38
CA PHE A 131 -15.95 0.61 -8.55
C PHE A 131 -15.95 -0.50 -9.61
N THR A 132 -16.63 -0.29 -10.73
CA THR A 132 -16.76 -1.28 -11.80
C THR A 132 -15.79 -0.97 -12.95
N CYS A 133 -14.83 -1.86 -13.17
CA CYS A 133 -13.97 -1.89 -14.35
C CYS A 133 -14.68 -2.73 -15.42
N ASN A 134 -15.49 -2.07 -16.27
CA ASN A 134 -16.48 -2.74 -17.13
C ASN A 134 -16.08 -2.85 -18.61
N SER A 135 -14.97 -2.24 -19.01
CA SER A 135 -14.40 -2.29 -20.36
C SER A 135 -13.38 -3.42 -20.48
N ASN A 136 -13.07 -3.91 -21.69
CA ASN A 136 -11.95 -4.86 -21.90
C ASN A 136 -10.57 -4.16 -21.83
N ASP A 137 -10.36 -3.38 -20.76
CA ASP A 137 -9.38 -2.30 -20.68
C ASP A 137 -8.45 -2.48 -19.48
N LEU A 138 -7.24 -2.97 -19.77
CA LEU A 138 -6.25 -3.38 -18.78
C LEU A 138 -5.39 -2.18 -18.29
N LEU A 139 -5.91 -0.96 -18.42
CA LEU A 139 -5.26 0.29 -17.99
C LEU A 139 -6.03 1.03 -16.89
N ILE A 140 -7.18 0.51 -16.44
CA ILE A 140 -7.94 1.07 -15.32
C ILE A 140 -7.28 0.70 -13.98
N VAL A 141 -7.06 1.68 -13.11
CA VAL A 141 -6.60 1.50 -11.73
C VAL A 141 -7.56 2.23 -10.77
N PRO A 142 -8.46 1.55 -10.05
CA PRO A 142 -9.46 2.19 -9.20
C PRO A 142 -8.88 3.16 -8.16
N VAL A 143 -7.73 2.86 -7.56
CA VAL A 143 -6.97 3.84 -6.75
C VAL A 143 -5.47 3.73 -7.02
N LEU A 144 -4.84 4.85 -7.36
CA LEU A 144 -3.40 5.00 -7.61
C LEU A 144 -2.78 6.01 -6.64
N ALA A 145 -1.59 5.72 -6.13
CA ALA A 145 -0.71 6.69 -5.47
C ALA A 145 0.74 6.50 -5.93
N ASP A 146 1.45 7.59 -6.20
CA ASP A 146 2.89 7.57 -6.55
C ASP A 146 3.64 8.66 -5.76
N ARG A 147 4.59 8.26 -4.91
CA ARG A 147 5.35 9.14 -3.99
C ARG A 147 4.43 10.02 -3.14
N LYS A 148 3.63 9.37 -2.29
CA LYS A 148 2.65 10.00 -1.39
C LYS A 148 2.78 9.44 0.03
N THR A 149 2.46 10.27 1.02
CA THR A 149 2.48 9.89 2.45
C THR A 149 1.12 10.13 3.11
N GLU A 150 0.83 9.43 4.20
CA GLU A 150 -0.41 9.60 5.00
C GLU A 150 -1.69 9.38 4.17
N ILE A 151 -1.70 8.30 3.40
CA ILE A 151 -2.81 7.96 2.50
C ILE A 151 -3.66 6.82 3.05
N GLU A 152 -4.96 6.89 2.81
CA GLU A 152 -5.91 5.88 3.29
C GLU A 152 -6.99 5.55 2.27
N VAL A 153 -7.35 4.28 2.16
CA VAL A 153 -8.46 3.80 1.33
C VAL A 153 -9.30 2.83 2.15
N LYS A 154 -10.60 3.08 2.25
CA LYS A 154 -11.50 2.21 3.01
C LYS A 154 -12.84 1.95 2.33
N ASN A 155 -13.45 0.82 2.72
CA ASN A 155 -14.81 0.42 2.34
C ASN A 155 -15.01 0.32 0.82
N LEU A 156 -14.00 -0.12 0.07
CA LEU A 156 -14.00 -0.19 -1.39
C LEU A 156 -14.39 -1.59 -1.87
N LYS A 157 -15.35 -1.67 -2.80
CA LYS A 157 -15.59 -2.86 -3.62
C LYS A 157 -15.06 -2.63 -5.04
N VAL A 158 -14.37 -3.61 -5.62
CA VAL A 158 -13.93 -3.59 -7.03
C VAL A 158 -14.55 -4.76 -7.79
N ALA A 159 -15.04 -4.51 -9.00
CA ALA A 159 -15.56 -5.55 -9.88
C ALA A 159 -14.97 -5.44 -11.29
N GLY A 160 -14.74 -6.58 -11.94
CA GLY A 160 -14.28 -6.64 -13.34
C GLY A 160 -12.76 -6.79 -13.47
N ASN A 161 -12.15 -6.10 -14.44
CA ASN A 161 -10.79 -6.37 -14.92
C ASN A 161 -9.82 -5.16 -14.80
N PRO A 162 -9.60 -4.61 -13.58
CA PRO A 162 -8.59 -3.56 -13.39
C PRO A 162 -7.20 -4.07 -13.78
N ARG A 163 -6.30 -3.14 -14.11
CA ARG A 163 -4.85 -3.39 -14.14
C ARG A 163 -4.35 -3.81 -12.76
N TYR A 164 -4.69 -2.97 -11.78
CA TYR A 164 -4.47 -3.14 -10.35
C TYR A 164 -5.70 -2.58 -9.63
N GLY A 165 -6.28 -3.27 -8.65
CA GLY A 165 -7.41 -2.75 -7.86
C GLY A 165 -7.01 -1.54 -7.00
N ILE A 166 -5.88 -1.65 -6.30
CA ILE A 166 -5.17 -0.55 -5.64
C ILE A 166 -3.70 -0.65 -6.03
N TRP A 167 -3.07 0.46 -6.42
CA TRP A 167 -1.64 0.52 -6.73
C TRP A 167 -0.95 1.68 -6.02
N PHE A 168 -0.13 1.38 -5.02
CA PHE A 168 0.71 2.37 -4.33
C PHE A 168 2.18 2.16 -4.69
N LYS A 169 2.87 3.25 -5.04
CA LYS A 169 4.23 3.24 -5.57
C LYS A 169 5.09 4.25 -4.84
N GLY A 170 6.21 3.84 -4.24
CA GLY A 170 7.09 4.80 -3.55
C GLY A 170 6.42 5.53 -2.39
N CYS A 171 5.43 4.90 -1.75
CA CYS A 171 4.54 5.52 -0.77
C CYS A 171 4.91 5.15 0.66
N THR A 172 4.55 6.03 1.61
CA THR A 172 4.83 5.86 3.04
C THR A 172 3.55 6.04 3.86
N ASN A 173 3.44 5.37 5.01
CA ASN A 173 2.33 5.51 5.95
C ASN A 173 0.96 5.34 5.25
N MET A 174 0.72 4.11 4.80
CA MET A 174 -0.43 3.73 3.98
C MET A 174 -1.41 2.88 4.80
N VAL A 175 -2.70 3.19 4.74
CA VAL A 175 -3.76 2.38 5.37
C VAL A 175 -4.77 1.92 4.32
N ILE A 176 -5.06 0.62 4.30
CA ILE A 176 -6.07 0.01 3.44
C ILE A 176 -7.02 -0.81 4.33
N SER A 177 -8.34 -0.60 4.22
CA SER A 177 -9.29 -1.33 5.06
C SER A 177 -10.60 -1.68 4.38
N ASN A 178 -11.22 -2.79 4.79
CA ASN A 178 -12.53 -3.24 4.31
C ASN A 178 -12.62 -3.28 2.77
N ILE A 179 -11.82 -4.15 2.16
CA ILE A 179 -11.70 -4.30 0.71
C ILE A 179 -12.35 -5.60 0.25
N THR A 180 -13.27 -5.49 -0.70
CA THR A 180 -13.81 -6.67 -1.40
C THR A 180 -13.56 -6.55 -2.90
N MET A 181 -13.06 -7.59 -3.55
CA MET A 181 -12.88 -7.56 -5.01
C MET A 181 -13.37 -8.84 -5.67
N ASN A 182 -14.02 -8.69 -6.83
CA ASN A 182 -14.37 -9.78 -7.73
C ASN A 182 -13.76 -9.50 -9.11
N LEU A 183 -12.59 -10.09 -9.35
CA LEU A 183 -11.71 -9.77 -10.46
C LEU A 183 -11.80 -10.83 -11.57
N THR A 184 -12.02 -10.42 -12.82
CA THR A 184 -12.39 -11.34 -13.91
C THR A 184 -11.25 -11.77 -14.82
N ASN A 185 -10.09 -11.11 -14.78
CA ASN A 185 -8.94 -11.44 -15.62
C ASN A 185 -7.69 -11.65 -14.76
N GLY A 186 -7.02 -12.79 -14.90
CA GLY A 186 -5.71 -13.07 -14.32
C GLY A 186 -4.82 -13.70 -15.38
N SER A 187 -3.76 -12.98 -15.77
CA SER A 187 -2.88 -13.39 -16.88
C SER A 187 -1.39 -13.36 -16.53
N GLY A 188 -1.05 -13.24 -15.24
CA GLY A 188 0.34 -13.04 -14.78
C GLY A 188 0.94 -11.66 -15.09
N GLN A 189 0.20 -10.78 -15.78
CA GLN A 189 0.65 -9.43 -16.15
C GLN A 189 -0.28 -8.32 -15.61
N PHE A 190 -1.59 -8.60 -15.51
CA PHE A 190 -2.63 -7.66 -15.10
C PHE A 190 -3.69 -8.37 -14.23
N GLY A 191 -4.55 -7.61 -13.56
CA GLY A 191 -5.66 -8.15 -12.76
C GLY A 191 -5.33 -8.38 -11.29
N LEU A 192 -4.29 -7.74 -10.77
CA LEU A 192 -3.83 -7.90 -9.40
C LEU A 192 -4.67 -7.03 -8.45
N GLY A 193 -5.07 -7.56 -7.29
CA GLY A 193 -5.91 -6.86 -6.31
C GLY A 193 -5.24 -5.63 -5.69
N ILE A 194 -4.35 -5.84 -4.72
CA ILE A 194 -3.62 -4.76 -4.02
C ILE A 194 -2.12 -4.88 -4.31
N ARG A 195 -1.55 -3.90 -5.01
CA ARG A 195 -0.13 -3.79 -5.32
C ARG A 195 0.50 -2.63 -4.53
N VAL A 196 1.55 -2.91 -3.76
CA VAL A 196 2.34 -1.89 -3.05
C VAL A 196 3.81 -2.10 -3.38
N ASP A 197 4.45 -1.17 -4.11
CA ASP A 197 5.82 -1.38 -4.61
C ASP A 197 6.78 -0.19 -4.58
N HIS A 198 8.07 -0.50 -4.53
CA HIS A 198 9.16 0.48 -4.48
C HIS A 198 9.62 1.01 -5.86
N SER A 199 8.86 0.80 -6.94
CA SER A 199 9.35 1.08 -8.32
C SER A 199 9.62 2.57 -8.61
N THR A 200 9.15 3.48 -7.75
CA THR A 200 9.27 4.93 -7.95
C THR A 200 9.95 5.70 -6.80
N ALA A 201 10.06 5.08 -5.62
CA ALA A 201 10.85 5.53 -4.46
C ALA A 201 10.88 4.41 -3.39
N ALA A 202 11.59 4.62 -2.28
CA ALA A 202 11.44 3.80 -1.08
C ALA A 202 9.96 3.75 -0.64
N THR A 203 9.51 2.59 -0.15
CA THR A 203 8.11 2.33 0.21
C THR A 203 8.06 1.67 1.58
N SER A 204 7.28 2.22 2.51
CA SER A 204 7.28 1.74 3.91
C SER A 204 5.97 1.97 4.65
N ASN A 205 5.81 1.27 5.79
CA ASN A 205 4.71 1.42 6.74
C ASN A 205 3.32 1.23 6.09
N LEU A 206 3.01 -0.01 5.71
CA LEU A 206 1.69 -0.41 5.24
C LEU A 206 0.85 -1.05 6.35
N ILE A 207 -0.41 -0.63 6.49
CA ILE A 207 -1.42 -1.34 7.28
C ILE A 207 -2.54 -1.79 6.33
N ILE A 208 -2.86 -3.09 6.35
CA ILE A 208 -4.08 -3.64 5.73
C ILE A 208 -4.93 -4.28 6.83
N ASN A 209 -6.17 -3.85 7.04
CA ASN A 209 -7.02 -4.38 8.12
C ASN A 209 -8.51 -4.47 7.77
N GLY A 210 -9.32 -4.94 8.73
CA GLY A 210 -10.75 -5.17 8.52
C GLY A 210 -11.04 -6.39 7.64
N ASN A 211 -12.16 -6.37 6.92
CA ASN A 211 -12.53 -7.45 6.01
C ASN A 211 -11.78 -7.33 4.67
N ILE A 212 -10.86 -8.25 4.37
CA ILE A 212 -10.20 -8.35 3.07
C ILE A 212 -10.63 -9.64 2.38
N ASN A 213 -11.39 -9.52 1.29
CA ASN A 213 -11.90 -10.65 0.51
C ASN A 213 -11.73 -10.41 -1.01
N ILE A 214 -10.83 -11.14 -1.65
CA ILE A 214 -10.49 -10.94 -3.07
C ILE A 214 -10.61 -12.26 -3.82
N THR A 215 -11.58 -12.36 -4.74
CA THR A 215 -11.73 -13.51 -5.65
C THR A 215 -11.31 -13.15 -7.07
N GLY A 216 -10.66 -14.10 -7.75
CA GLY A 216 -10.17 -13.97 -9.11
C GLY A 216 -8.97 -13.03 -9.24
N GLY A 217 -8.61 -12.70 -10.48
CA GLY A 217 -7.45 -11.86 -10.76
C GLY A 217 -6.12 -12.64 -10.75
N ASP A 218 -5.00 -11.90 -10.77
CA ASP A 218 -3.66 -12.48 -10.73
C ASP A 218 -3.20 -12.78 -9.30
N MET A 219 -2.59 -11.83 -8.57
CA MET A 219 -2.38 -11.94 -7.12
C MET A 219 -3.48 -11.18 -6.36
N SER A 220 -3.98 -11.68 -5.22
CA SER A 220 -4.89 -10.85 -4.39
C SER A 220 -4.15 -9.69 -3.71
N ILE A 221 -2.98 -9.95 -3.12
CA ILE A 221 -2.08 -8.93 -2.57
C ILE A 221 -0.65 -9.23 -3.00
N GLU A 222 0.07 -8.22 -3.51
CA GLU A 222 1.52 -8.27 -3.66
C GLU A 222 2.20 -7.01 -3.11
N THR A 223 3.18 -7.23 -2.24
CA THR A 223 4.14 -6.19 -1.82
C THR A 223 5.47 -6.41 -2.51
N TYR A 224 6.11 -5.36 -3.03
CA TYR A 224 7.45 -5.46 -3.63
C TYR A 224 8.40 -4.42 -3.05
N GLY A 225 9.48 -4.87 -2.38
CA GLY A 225 10.47 -4.01 -1.73
C GLY A 225 9.93 -3.12 -0.62
N LEU A 226 8.90 -3.57 0.09
CA LEU A 226 8.25 -2.85 1.18
C LEU A 226 8.98 -3.09 2.52
N ASP A 227 9.26 -2.03 3.26
CA ASP A 227 9.86 -2.07 4.61
C ASP A 227 8.82 -1.64 5.66
N GLY A 228 8.44 -2.52 6.58
CA GLY A 228 7.40 -2.19 7.57
C GLY A 228 5.99 -2.48 7.05
N PHE A 229 5.36 -3.56 7.51
CA PHE A 229 3.95 -3.85 7.20
C PHE A 229 3.21 -4.62 8.30
N ASN A 230 1.91 -4.36 8.40
CA ASN A 230 0.95 -5.15 9.16
C ASN A 230 -0.25 -5.46 8.27
N ILE A 231 -0.30 -6.66 7.72
CA ILE A 231 -1.41 -7.17 6.91
C ILE A 231 -2.25 -8.07 7.81
N GLY A 232 -3.55 -7.78 7.95
CA GLY A 232 -4.48 -8.55 8.75
C GLY A 232 -4.85 -9.90 8.14
N ASN A 233 -6.08 -10.36 8.41
CA ASN A 233 -6.61 -11.57 7.79
C ASN A 233 -6.99 -11.30 6.32
N VAL A 234 -6.67 -12.23 5.43
CA VAL A 234 -6.92 -12.13 3.99
C VAL A 234 -7.66 -13.39 3.54
N THR A 235 -8.88 -13.22 3.02
CA THR A 235 -9.62 -14.29 2.33
C THR A 235 -9.45 -14.11 0.83
N THR A 236 -9.11 -15.20 0.14
CA THR A 236 -8.65 -15.14 -1.24
C THR A 236 -9.02 -16.42 -1.99
N SER A 237 -9.45 -16.31 -3.25
CA SER A 237 -9.78 -17.50 -4.05
C SER A 237 -9.71 -17.30 -5.56
N ASN A 238 -9.56 -18.40 -6.30
CA ASN A 238 -9.60 -18.44 -7.77
C ASN A 238 -8.56 -17.54 -8.47
N ASN A 239 -7.46 -17.24 -7.79
CA ASN A 239 -6.36 -16.44 -8.32
C ASN A 239 -5.54 -17.22 -9.33
N TYR A 240 -5.13 -16.58 -10.42
CA TYR A 240 -4.15 -17.16 -11.35
C TYR A 240 -2.77 -17.28 -10.67
N GLY A 241 -2.41 -16.31 -9.83
CA GLY A 241 -1.23 -16.28 -8.99
C GLY A 241 -1.52 -16.56 -7.50
N CYS A 242 -0.82 -15.85 -6.62
CA CYS A 242 -0.93 -16.02 -5.18
C CYS A 242 -2.23 -15.45 -4.58
N GLY A 243 -2.55 -15.95 -3.38
CA GLY A 243 -3.33 -15.16 -2.44
C GLY A 243 -2.53 -13.95 -1.96
N VAL A 244 -1.50 -14.19 -1.15
CA VAL A 244 -0.56 -13.15 -0.70
C VAL A 244 0.85 -13.47 -1.17
N LEU A 245 1.49 -12.53 -1.86
CA LEU A 245 2.89 -12.57 -2.25
C LEU A 245 3.66 -11.43 -1.59
N LEU A 246 4.66 -11.77 -0.77
CA LEU A 246 5.64 -10.81 -0.27
C LEU A 246 6.92 -10.99 -1.08
N ASN A 247 7.30 -9.95 -1.80
CA ASN A 247 8.37 -9.98 -2.79
C ASN A 247 9.41 -8.95 -2.33
N GLN A 248 10.67 -9.36 -2.07
CA GLN A 248 11.74 -8.46 -1.57
C GLN A 248 11.36 -7.60 -0.33
N SER A 249 10.32 -7.98 0.43
CA SER A 249 9.72 -7.15 1.50
C SER A 249 10.13 -7.66 2.88
N LYS A 250 10.18 -6.80 3.89
CA LYS A 250 10.77 -7.14 5.20
C LYS A 250 10.11 -6.40 6.37
N ASN A 251 10.44 -6.82 7.59
CA ASN A 251 10.00 -6.19 8.84
C ASN A 251 8.46 -6.06 8.93
N GLY A 252 7.74 -7.19 8.96
CA GLY A 252 6.28 -7.13 9.00
C GLY A 252 5.55 -8.40 9.39
N THR A 253 4.23 -8.24 9.54
CA THR A 253 3.30 -9.29 10.00
C THR A 253 2.20 -9.52 8.98
N VAL A 254 1.79 -10.78 8.86
CA VAL A 254 0.58 -11.22 8.14
C VAL A 254 -0.32 -11.97 9.13
N GLY A 255 -1.62 -11.74 9.07
CA GLY A 255 -2.62 -12.48 9.84
C GLY A 255 -2.81 -13.91 9.31
N THR A 256 -4.07 -14.33 9.25
CA THR A 256 -4.46 -15.57 8.58
C THR A 256 -4.65 -15.33 7.08
N VAL A 257 -3.95 -16.07 6.23
CA VAL A 257 -4.22 -16.14 4.79
C VAL A 257 -5.09 -17.38 4.54
N THR A 258 -6.34 -17.16 4.15
CA THR A 258 -7.35 -18.19 3.85
C THR A 258 -7.54 -18.28 2.33
N GLY A 259 -6.98 -19.32 1.73
CA GLY A 259 -6.93 -19.52 0.28
C GLY A 259 -7.70 -20.74 -0.23
N ASN A 260 -8.38 -20.59 -1.37
CA ASN A 260 -8.97 -21.70 -2.11
C ASN A 260 -8.76 -21.52 -3.63
N TYR A 261 -8.21 -22.51 -4.33
CA TYR A 261 -7.87 -22.41 -5.76
C TYR A 261 -6.93 -21.23 -6.12
N ASN A 262 -5.95 -20.89 -5.27
CA ASN A 262 -4.90 -19.95 -5.65
C ASN A 262 -3.83 -20.67 -6.51
N CYS A 263 -3.60 -20.22 -7.73
CA CYS A 263 -2.68 -20.83 -8.69
C CYS A 263 -2.88 -22.35 -8.84
N ASN A 264 -4.14 -22.82 -8.91
CA ASN A 264 -4.44 -24.24 -9.10
C ASN A 264 -3.73 -24.76 -10.37
N GLY A 265 -2.99 -25.87 -10.24
CA GLY A 265 -2.16 -26.42 -11.32
C GLY A 265 -0.82 -25.71 -11.56
N GLY A 266 -0.53 -24.60 -10.88
CA GLY A 266 0.60 -23.70 -11.23
C GLY A 266 1.76 -23.62 -10.23
N GLY A 267 2.60 -22.59 -10.42
CA GLY A 267 3.88 -22.38 -9.73
C GLY A 267 3.83 -21.59 -8.41
N TYR A 268 2.70 -20.95 -8.10
CA TYR A 268 2.55 -20.04 -6.95
C TYR A 268 1.85 -20.73 -5.76
N ALA A 269 1.45 -19.97 -4.74
CA ALA A 269 0.94 -20.49 -3.47
C ALA A 269 -0.17 -19.62 -2.87
N THR A 270 -0.95 -20.14 -1.91
CA THR A 270 -1.84 -19.29 -1.10
C THR A 270 -1.05 -18.19 -0.38
N PHE A 271 0.10 -18.53 0.22
CA PHE A 271 1.06 -17.56 0.76
C PHE A 271 2.46 -17.82 0.19
N ARG A 272 3.09 -16.81 -0.41
CA ARG A 272 4.45 -16.91 -0.97
C ARG A 272 5.35 -15.78 -0.47
N VAL A 273 6.61 -16.10 -0.21
CA VAL A 273 7.69 -15.13 -0.03
C VAL A 273 8.78 -15.36 -1.09
N ALA A 274 9.23 -14.32 -1.77
CA ALA A 274 10.09 -14.44 -2.96
C ALA A 274 11.15 -13.32 -3.10
N ASN A 275 12.22 -13.62 -3.84
CA ASN A 275 13.25 -12.66 -4.30
C ASN A 275 13.88 -11.86 -3.15
N ASN A 276 14.63 -12.55 -2.28
CA ASN A 276 15.27 -11.97 -1.10
C ASN A 276 14.28 -11.30 -0.13
N ASN A 277 13.05 -11.81 -0.04
CA ASN A 277 12.09 -11.36 0.99
C ASN A 277 12.63 -11.67 2.40
N GLY A 278 12.35 -10.79 3.35
CA GLY A 278 12.87 -10.86 4.72
C GLY A 278 14.08 -9.95 4.94
N PRO A 279 14.61 -9.89 6.18
CA PRO A 279 14.24 -10.70 7.34
C PRO A 279 12.95 -10.22 8.03
N ASN A 280 12.66 -10.80 9.20
CA ASN A 280 11.66 -10.34 10.16
C ASN A 280 10.23 -10.34 9.60
N VAL A 281 9.81 -11.45 9.01
CA VAL A 281 8.44 -11.65 8.53
C VAL A 281 7.74 -12.73 9.35
N THR A 282 6.54 -12.45 9.85
CA THR A 282 5.71 -13.46 10.51
C THR A 282 4.34 -13.60 9.84
N CYS A 283 3.79 -14.81 9.83
CA CYS A 283 2.42 -15.09 9.40
C CYS A 283 1.70 -15.90 10.47
N THR A 284 0.49 -15.49 10.86
CA THR A 284 -0.28 -16.16 11.92
C THR A 284 -0.75 -17.55 11.49
N LYS A 285 -1.42 -17.65 10.33
CA LYS A 285 -1.85 -18.95 9.79
C LYS A 285 -1.91 -18.93 8.27
N VAL A 286 -1.51 -20.04 7.64
CA VAL A 286 -1.88 -20.33 6.25
C VAL A 286 -2.94 -21.43 6.26
N TYR A 287 -4.16 -21.09 5.85
CA TYR A 287 -5.21 -22.06 5.53
C TYR A 287 -5.31 -22.15 4.01
N SER A 288 -5.09 -23.32 3.43
CA SER A 288 -5.08 -23.49 1.97
C SER A 288 -5.83 -24.74 1.54
N ARG A 289 -6.63 -24.61 0.49
CA ARG A 289 -7.36 -25.70 -0.19
C ARG A 289 -7.16 -25.59 -1.70
N ASN A 290 -7.00 -26.73 -2.37
CA ASN A 290 -7.06 -26.84 -3.84
C ASN A 290 -6.14 -25.87 -4.60
N SER A 291 -5.05 -25.40 -3.97
CA SER A 291 -4.15 -24.37 -4.51
C SER A 291 -2.91 -25.01 -5.14
N GLY A 292 -2.14 -24.25 -5.93
CA GLY A 292 -0.87 -24.72 -6.48
C GLY A 292 0.07 -25.21 -5.38
N ARG A 293 0.24 -24.37 -4.36
CA ARG A 293 0.92 -24.68 -3.09
C ARG A 293 0.20 -24.02 -1.92
N GLY A 294 0.40 -24.51 -0.71
CA GLY A 294 -0.05 -23.84 0.51
C GLY A 294 0.88 -22.68 0.89
N PHE A 295 2.11 -23.00 1.28
CA PHE A 295 3.17 -22.04 1.59
C PHE A 295 4.41 -22.26 0.73
N PHE A 296 4.99 -21.19 0.17
CA PHE A 296 6.20 -21.24 -0.64
C PHE A 296 7.20 -20.14 -0.26
N SER A 297 8.41 -20.51 0.15
CA SER A 297 9.55 -19.60 0.29
C SER A 297 10.57 -19.88 -0.81
N VAL A 298 10.98 -18.84 -1.56
CA VAL A 298 11.81 -19.03 -2.78
C VAL A 298 12.82 -17.90 -3.02
N SER A 299 13.86 -18.19 -3.81
CA SER A 299 14.78 -17.20 -4.40
C SER A 299 15.48 -16.30 -3.38
N GLY A 300 16.25 -16.87 -2.46
CA GLY A 300 17.03 -16.13 -1.46
C GLY A 300 16.21 -15.58 -0.28
N SER A 301 14.91 -15.90 -0.21
CA SER A 301 14.04 -15.43 0.87
C SER A 301 14.47 -15.99 2.23
N ASN A 302 14.41 -15.15 3.25
CA ASN A 302 14.94 -15.45 4.57
C ASN A 302 14.02 -14.98 5.71
N GLY A 303 14.26 -15.50 6.93
CA GLY A 303 13.72 -14.94 8.17
C GLY A 303 12.18 -14.85 8.25
N THR A 304 11.48 -15.76 7.56
CA THR A 304 10.01 -15.84 7.56
C THR A 304 9.54 -16.94 8.51
N THR A 305 8.61 -16.63 9.42
CA THR A 305 8.02 -17.61 10.35
C THR A 305 6.50 -17.69 10.17
N VAL A 306 5.99 -18.86 9.80
CA VAL A 306 4.55 -19.19 9.80
C VAL A 306 4.23 -19.93 11.10
N ASN A 307 3.33 -19.40 11.91
CA ASN A 307 3.05 -19.96 13.23
C ASN A 307 2.26 -21.28 13.14
N THR A 308 1.26 -21.37 12.29
CA THR A 308 0.54 -22.63 12.03
C THR A 308 0.07 -22.75 10.59
N VAL A 309 -0.08 -23.98 10.10
CA VAL A 309 -0.65 -24.28 8.78
C VAL A 309 -1.82 -25.24 8.87
N ASP A 310 -2.69 -25.15 7.87
CA ASP A 310 -3.76 -26.10 7.61
C ASP A 310 -3.93 -26.16 6.09
N ILE A 311 -3.18 -27.07 5.47
CA ILE A 311 -3.04 -27.14 4.01
C ILE A 311 -3.56 -28.50 3.54
N ALA A 312 -4.48 -28.50 2.58
CA ALA A 312 -5.00 -29.72 1.99
C ALA A 312 -5.14 -29.61 0.46
N ASN A 313 -4.93 -30.73 -0.23
CA ASN A 313 -5.18 -30.91 -1.66
C ASN A 313 -4.41 -29.89 -2.52
N SER A 314 -3.13 -29.67 -2.24
CA SER A 314 -2.29 -28.85 -3.13
C SER A 314 -1.99 -29.59 -4.42
N THR A 315 -2.18 -28.96 -5.59
CA THR A 315 -1.91 -29.62 -6.89
C THR A 315 -0.43 -29.84 -7.15
N SER A 316 0.43 -29.15 -6.40
CA SER A 316 1.87 -29.39 -6.34
C SER A 316 2.27 -29.59 -4.87
N HIS A 317 3.11 -28.73 -4.30
CA HIS A 317 3.66 -28.93 -2.96
C HIS A 317 2.73 -28.38 -1.87
N GLY A 318 2.53 -29.09 -0.76
CA GLY A 318 1.86 -28.51 0.41
C GLY A 318 2.65 -27.32 0.97
N ILE A 319 3.90 -27.57 1.35
CA ILE A 319 4.91 -26.58 1.72
C ILE A 319 6.15 -26.81 0.86
N PHE A 320 6.66 -25.75 0.23
CA PHE A 320 7.95 -25.79 -0.46
C PHE A 320 8.86 -24.68 0.09
N LEU A 321 10.08 -25.04 0.50
CA LEU A 321 11.15 -24.10 0.81
C LEU A 321 12.30 -24.34 -0.18
N GLU A 322 12.58 -23.36 -1.04
CA GLU A 322 13.61 -23.45 -2.09
C GLU A 322 14.53 -22.24 -2.00
N ASP A 323 15.85 -22.43 -2.01
CA ASP A 323 16.83 -21.32 -1.87
C ASP A 323 16.52 -20.40 -0.68
N ALA A 324 15.97 -20.99 0.40
CA ALA A 324 15.39 -20.28 1.53
C ALA A 324 16.22 -20.49 2.79
N SER A 325 16.37 -19.44 3.61
CA SER A 325 17.15 -19.49 4.85
C SER A 325 16.36 -19.03 6.08
N ASN A 326 16.67 -19.54 7.28
CA ASN A 326 16.01 -19.19 8.55
C ASN A 326 14.47 -19.12 8.45
N THR A 327 13.86 -19.99 7.64
CA THR A 327 12.43 -20.00 7.35
C THR A 327 11.76 -21.14 8.14
N LYS A 328 10.72 -20.79 8.90
CA LYS A 328 10.13 -21.66 9.91
C LYS A 328 8.63 -21.83 9.69
N VAL A 329 8.15 -23.06 9.85
CA VAL A 329 6.73 -23.39 10.03
C VAL A 329 6.63 -24.11 11.36
N ASN A 330 5.97 -23.50 12.35
CA ASN A 330 6.08 -23.93 13.75
C ASN A 330 5.11 -25.04 14.16
N GLY A 331 4.04 -25.27 13.40
CA GLY A 331 3.02 -26.28 13.67
C GLY A 331 2.01 -26.40 12.52
N GLY A 332 1.13 -27.40 12.60
CA GLY A 332 -0.03 -27.51 11.71
C GLY A 332 -0.20 -28.86 11.01
N THR A 333 -1.12 -28.89 10.07
CA THR A 333 -1.46 -30.07 9.25
C THR A 333 -1.22 -29.81 7.76
N VAL A 334 -0.70 -30.82 7.06
CA VAL A 334 -0.50 -30.79 5.60
C VAL A 334 -0.90 -32.15 5.01
N SER A 335 -1.77 -32.15 4.00
CA SER A 335 -2.25 -33.39 3.37
C SER A 335 -2.57 -33.21 1.89
N GLY A 336 -2.55 -34.29 1.10
CA GLY A 336 -2.93 -34.26 -0.31
C GLY A 336 -2.07 -33.35 -1.20
N GLY A 337 -0.87 -32.97 -0.76
CA GLY A 337 0.17 -32.37 -1.59
C GLY A 337 1.12 -33.44 -2.15
N ASN A 338 1.75 -33.14 -3.28
CA ASN A 338 2.68 -34.01 -3.98
C ASN A 338 4.01 -33.28 -4.25
N PRO A 339 4.97 -33.26 -3.31
CA PRO A 339 4.90 -33.78 -1.93
C PRO A 339 4.15 -32.86 -0.95
N ASN A 340 3.94 -33.30 0.29
CA ASN A 340 3.37 -32.44 1.33
C ASN A 340 4.41 -31.42 1.84
N VAL A 341 5.66 -31.84 2.03
CA VAL A 341 6.77 -30.96 2.44
C VAL A 341 8.01 -31.21 1.59
N GLN A 342 8.60 -30.16 1.05
CA GLN A 342 9.92 -30.23 0.42
C GLN A 342 10.81 -29.05 0.80
N HIS A 343 12.08 -29.32 1.11
CA HIS A 343 13.15 -28.35 1.30
C HIS A 343 14.24 -28.62 0.25
N VAL A 344 14.63 -27.60 -0.52
CA VAL A 344 15.68 -27.67 -1.54
C VAL A 344 16.64 -26.49 -1.37
N ARG A 345 17.94 -26.75 -1.27
CA ARG A 345 18.98 -25.70 -1.12
C ARG A 345 18.67 -24.72 0.02
N THR A 346 18.30 -25.25 1.19
CA THR A 346 17.91 -24.43 2.37
C THR A 346 18.96 -24.43 3.48
N SER A 347 18.96 -23.39 4.32
CA SER A 347 19.83 -23.29 5.50
C SER A 347 19.07 -22.80 6.74
N SER A 348 19.26 -23.44 7.89
CA SER A 348 18.56 -23.11 9.15
C SER A 348 17.02 -23.07 9.04
N CYS A 349 16.45 -23.79 8.07
CA CYS A 349 15.00 -23.90 7.87
C CYS A 349 14.41 -25.06 8.68
N THR A 350 13.13 -24.96 9.04
CA THR A 350 12.43 -26.01 9.80
C THR A 350 10.94 -25.99 9.50
N THR A 351 10.35 -27.16 9.25
CA THR A 351 8.89 -27.31 9.09
C THR A 351 8.39 -28.34 10.09
N LYS A 352 7.49 -27.96 10.98
CA LYS A 352 6.87 -28.84 11.98
C LYS A 352 5.40 -29.03 11.62
N VAL A 353 5.05 -30.18 11.06
CA VAL A 353 3.67 -30.49 10.63
C VAL A 353 3.38 -31.98 10.81
N ASN A 354 2.11 -32.35 11.02
CA ASN A 354 1.68 -33.75 11.19
C ASN A 354 2.45 -34.52 12.29
N GLY A 355 2.89 -33.82 13.35
CA GLY A 355 3.72 -34.39 14.42
C GLY A 355 5.19 -34.66 14.04
N GLN A 356 5.61 -34.34 12.81
CA GLN A 356 6.97 -34.52 12.30
C GLN A 356 7.74 -33.20 12.24
N THR A 357 9.07 -33.28 12.19
CA THR A 357 9.96 -32.12 11.99
C THR A 357 10.89 -32.36 10.78
N TYR A 358 10.77 -31.51 9.77
CA TYR A 358 11.58 -31.52 8.56
C TYR A 358 12.63 -30.41 8.61
N THR A 359 13.85 -30.74 8.19
CA THR A 359 15.01 -29.84 8.07
C THR A 359 15.72 -30.09 6.74
N ALA A 360 16.72 -29.28 6.41
CA ALA A 360 17.49 -29.38 5.16
C ALA A 360 18.10 -30.77 4.88
N ALA A 361 18.35 -31.59 5.90
CA ALA A 361 18.88 -32.95 5.75
C ALA A 361 17.82 -33.99 5.33
N ASN A 362 16.54 -33.77 5.67
CA ASN A 362 15.44 -34.73 5.53
C ASN A 362 14.30 -34.18 4.64
N GLY A 363 14.63 -33.32 3.69
CA GLY A 363 13.73 -32.35 3.07
C GLY A 363 12.75 -32.84 2.01
N LYS A 364 12.18 -34.06 2.08
CA LYS A 364 11.14 -34.50 1.13
C LYS A 364 10.18 -35.54 1.73
N TRP A 365 8.89 -35.20 1.79
CA TRP A 365 7.79 -36.08 2.21
C TRP A 365 6.47 -35.71 1.52
#